data_AF-A0A947DZW0-F1
#
_entry.id   AF-A0A947DZW0-F1
#
_cell.length_a   1.000
_cell.length_b   1.000
_cell.length_c   1.000
_cell.angle_alpha   90.00
_cell.angle_beta   90.00
_cell.angle_gamma   90.00
#
_symmetry.space_group_name_H-M   'P 1'
#
loop_
_entity.id
_entity.type
_entity.pdbx_description
1 polymer ?
#
loop_
_entity_poly.entity_id
_entity_poly.type
_entity_poly.pdbx_seq_one_letter_code
_entity_poly.pdbx_strand_id
1 'polypeptide(L)'
;MPQHLRHGFPCRPPTRWNFRQLTPLICALAVGAAVAMPSAAKEVEIVGTSTFKPLSPDRLAKLPQGAVFSQGDLSSGALSFRVRYDDSAPDSDPDFYVGRFNRAVREILLTVGSTTIALPVEHVELVVSDGGLGFPDRESVRVKSWLATPSGIVRFSWIQNNQAPDRKDLRGAPGSLAGDALPEQSVLANLATSSRFDKFVVLELSASAQVPPLVYLSTSQVSVVARDAKGQP
;
A
#
# COMPACT_ATOMS: atom_id res chain seq x y z
N MET A 1 52.50 26.61 -8.55
CA MET A 1 52.15 27.26 -9.84
C MET A 1 52.28 26.22 -10.96
N PRO A 2 51.40 26.25 -11.97
CA PRO A 2 50.45 25.16 -12.24
C PRO A 2 50.71 24.45 -13.59
N GLN A 3 50.02 23.34 -13.89
CA GLN A 3 48.97 23.29 -14.92
C GLN A 3 48.03 22.07 -14.78
N HIS A 4 46.78 22.35 -15.14
CA HIS A 4 45.55 21.58 -15.00
C HIS A 4 45.17 20.84 -16.31
N LEU A 5 44.36 19.78 -16.16
CA LEU A 5 43.25 19.31 -17.04
C LEU A 5 43.57 18.72 -18.44
N ARG A 6 43.10 17.51 -18.75
CA ARG A 6 41.76 17.24 -19.35
C ARG A 6 41.50 15.75 -19.69
N HIS A 7 40.26 15.36 -19.40
CA HIS A 7 39.36 14.32 -19.92
C HIS A 7 39.76 13.37 -21.08
N GLY A 8 39.29 12.13 -20.95
CA GLY A 8 38.91 11.28 -22.09
C GLY A 8 38.57 9.82 -21.72
N PHE A 9 37.39 9.54 -21.18
CA PHE A 9 36.83 8.17 -21.25
C PHE A 9 36.22 7.99 -22.64
N PRO A 10 36.57 6.94 -23.41
CA PRO A 10 36.01 6.76 -24.75
C PRO A 10 34.56 6.27 -24.69
N CYS A 11 33.65 7.08 -25.23
CA CYS A 11 32.32 6.66 -25.65
C CYS A 11 32.46 5.56 -26.72
N ARG A 12 32.04 4.33 -26.40
CA ARG A 12 31.76 3.31 -27.44
C ARG A 12 30.33 3.52 -27.96
N PRO A 13 30.11 3.69 -29.27
CA PRO A 13 28.77 3.69 -29.84
C PRO A 13 28.22 2.27 -29.93
N PRO A 14 26.90 2.05 -29.80
CA PRO A 14 26.29 0.76 -30.05
C PRO A 14 26.34 0.45 -31.56
N THR A 15 26.84 -0.75 -31.87
CA THR A 15 27.02 -1.28 -33.22
C THR A 15 25.66 -1.47 -33.90
N ARG A 16 25.50 -0.91 -35.11
CA ARG A 16 24.37 -1.17 -36.02
C ARG A 16 24.32 -2.66 -36.36
N TRP A 17 23.19 -3.32 -36.08
CA TRP A 17 22.90 -4.66 -36.59
C TRP A 17 22.36 -4.54 -38.02
N ASN A 18 23.10 -5.11 -38.97
CA ASN A 18 22.70 -5.23 -40.37
C ASN A 18 21.63 -6.32 -40.52
N PHE A 19 20.42 -5.91 -40.93
CA PHE A 19 19.40 -6.79 -41.48
C PHE A 19 19.86 -7.31 -42.85
N ARG A 20 20.17 -8.60 -42.95
CA ARG A 20 20.00 -9.46 -44.14
C ARG A 20 20.65 -10.82 -43.90
N GLN A 21 19.90 -11.76 -43.33
CA GLN A 21 19.88 -13.16 -43.77
C GLN A 21 18.47 -13.72 -43.45
N LEU A 22 17.66 -13.84 -44.50
CA LEU A 22 16.40 -14.56 -44.52
C LEU A 22 16.68 -16.00 -44.95
N THR A 23 16.33 -16.97 -44.11
CA THR A 23 15.88 -18.29 -44.58
C THR A 23 14.81 -18.81 -43.61
N PRO A 24 13.66 -19.30 -44.09
CA PRO A 24 12.49 -19.56 -43.26
C PRO A 24 12.45 -21.02 -42.80
N LEU A 25 12.12 -21.27 -41.53
CA LEU A 25 11.67 -22.59 -41.09
C LEU A 25 10.52 -22.46 -40.07
N ILE A 26 9.31 -22.48 -40.64
CA ILE A 26 8.19 -23.37 -40.29
C ILE A 26 7.85 -23.56 -38.81
N CYS A 27 6.68 -23.03 -38.46
CA CYS A 27 5.63 -23.56 -37.58
C CYS A 27 6.00 -24.04 -36.16
N ALA A 28 5.64 -23.20 -35.18
CA ALA A 28 4.72 -23.61 -34.13
C ALA A 28 4.01 -22.37 -33.57
N LEU A 29 2.86 -22.03 -34.14
CA LEU A 29 1.86 -21.18 -33.48
C LEU A 29 1.24 -22.01 -32.35
N ALA A 30 1.92 -22.10 -31.22
CA ALA A 30 1.26 -22.40 -29.97
C ALA A 30 0.67 -21.08 -29.47
N VAL A 31 -0.55 -20.76 -29.91
CA VAL A 31 -1.41 -19.82 -29.18
C VAL A 31 -1.78 -20.53 -27.89
N GLY A 32 -0.84 -20.52 -26.93
CA GLY A 32 -1.15 -20.76 -25.54
C GLY A 32 -1.92 -19.54 -25.07
N ALA A 33 -3.22 -19.50 -25.34
CA ALA A 33 -4.11 -18.73 -24.50
C ALA A 33 -3.95 -19.33 -23.10
N ALA A 34 -3.08 -18.74 -22.29
CA ALA A 34 -3.11 -18.93 -20.86
C ALA A 34 -4.49 -18.42 -20.45
N VAL A 35 -5.45 -19.33 -20.39
CA VAL A 35 -6.70 -19.08 -19.70
C VAL A 35 -6.25 -18.89 -18.26
N ALA A 36 -6.09 -17.63 -17.85
CA ALA A 36 -6.01 -17.28 -16.45
C ALA A 36 -7.27 -17.88 -15.84
N MET A 37 -7.12 -19.02 -15.15
CA MET A 37 -8.23 -19.56 -14.40
C MET A 37 -8.62 -18.44 -13.43
N PRO A 38 -9.89 -18.01 -13.41
CA PRO A 38 -10.30 -17.01 -12.45
C PRO A 38 -10.00 -17.58 -11.08
N SER A 39 -9.05 -16.97 -10.36
CA SER A 39 -8.91 -17.20 -8.93
C SER A 39 -10.30 -16.97 -8.36
N ALA A 40 -10.87 -17.98 -7.70
CA ALA A 40 -12.19 -17.85 -7.10
C ALA A 40 -12.10 -16.69 -6.10
N ALA A 41 -12.73 -15.56 -6.42
CA ALA A 41 -12.71 -14.33 -5.63
C ALA A 41 -12.84 -14.67 -4.14
N LYS A 42 -11.76 -14.51 -3.40
CA LYS A 42 -11.69 -14.81 -1.98
C LYS A 42 -11.73 -13.49 -1.26
N GLU A 43 -12.77 -13.29 -0.46
CA GLU A 43 -12.74 -12.19 0.49
C GLU A 43 -11.65 -12.45 1.52
N VAL A 44 -10.77 -11.47 1.65
CA VAL A 44 -9.65 -11.47 2.59
C VAL A 44 -9.86 -10.36 3.60
N GLU A 45 -9.47 -10.65 4.84
CA GLU A 45 -9.44 -9.70 5.93
C GLU A 45 -8.00 -9.42 6.35
N ILE A 46 -7.61 -8.14 6.39
CA ILE A 46 -6.39 -7.68 7.03
C ILE A 46 -6.77 -6.97 8.32
N VAL A 47 -6.24 -7.45 9.44
CA VAL A 47 -6.42 -6.84 10.75
C VAL A 47 -5.10 -6.29 11.25
N GLY A 48 -5.09 -5.00 11.58
CA GLY A 48 -3.96 -4.36 12.22
C GLY A 48 -4.29 -3.91 13.63
N THR A 49 -3.35 -4.11 14.55
CA THR A 49 -3.42 -3.61 15.92
C THR A 49 -2.15 -2.87 16.26
N SER A 50 -2.30 -1.76 16.98
CA SER A 50 -1.16 -0.95 17.39
C SER A 50 -1.48 -0.11 18.62
N THR A 51 -0.43 0.47 19.20
CA THR A 51 -0.52 1.51 20.21
C THR A 51 0.06 2.81 19.68
N PHE A 52 -0.48 3.93 20.10
CA PHE A 52 0.04 5.26 19.79
C PHE A 52 0.29 6.02 21.09
N LYS A 53 1.12 7.07 21.02
CA LYS A 53 1.36 7.94 22.16
C LYS A 53 0.07 8.70 22.51
N PRO A 54 -0.51 8.51 23.71
CA PRO A 54 -1.72 9.24 24.11
C PRO A 54 -1.57 10.74 23.95
N LEU A 55 -2.65 11.42 23.56
CA LEU A 55 -2.65 12.88 23.46
C LEU A 55 -2.57 13.52 24.84
N SER A 56 -1.88 14.66 24.92
CA SER A 56 -1.85 15.45 26.15
C SER A 56 -3.22 16.09 26.44
N PRO A 57 -3.56 16.33 27.73
CA PRO A 57 -4.80 17.01 28.10
C PRO A 57 -5.04 18.32 27.34
N ASP A 58 -4.00 19.13 27.14
CA ASP A 58 -4.09 20.39 26.39
C ASP A 58 -4.50 20.23 24.91
N ARG A 59 -4.12 19.11 24.28
CA ARG A 59 -4.55 18.80 22.90
C ARG A 59 -5.97 18.25 22.88
N LEU A 60 -6.32 17.41 23.86
CA LEU A 60 -7.66 16.87 24.02
C LEU A 60 -8.71 17.97 24.26
N ALA A 61 -8.34 19.03 24.99
CA ALA A 61 -9.20 20.18 25.23
C ALA A 61 -9.52 20.99 23.95
N LYS A 62 -8.75 20.83 22.88
CA LYS A 62 -8.96 21.54 21.59
C LYS A 62 -9.83 20.76 20.60
N LEU A 63 -10.34 19.59 21.00
CA LEU A 63 -11.21 18.81 20.14
C LEU A 63 -12.53 19.56 19.89
N PRO A 64 -13.05 19.55 18.65
CA PRO A 64 -14.36 20.11 18.36
C PRO A 64 -15.45 19.37 19.13
N GLN A 65 -16.54 20.08 19.47
CA GLN A 65 -17.72 19.42 20.00
C GLN A 65 -18.28 18.43 18.96
N GLY A 66 -18.66 17.24 19.42
CA GLY A 66 -19.12 16.17 18.52
C GLY A 66 -18.01 15.53 17.68
N ALA A 67 -16.74 15.67 18.07
CA ALA A 67 -15.65 14.91 17.47
C ALA A 67 -15.98 13.40 17.46
N VAL A 68 -15.62 12.74 16.35
CA VAL A 68 -15.90 11.31 16.15
C VAL A 68 -15.32 10.43 17.26
N PHE A 69 -14.12 10.77 17.74
CA PHE A 69 -13.47 10.07 18.83
C PHE A 69 -13.49 10.92 20.10
N SER A 70 -13.85 10.28 21.21
CA SER A 70 -13.89 10.94 22.51
C SER A 70 -12.49 11.24 23.05
N GLN A 71 -12.40 12.09 24.08
CA GLN A 71 -11.14 12.28 24.80
C GLN A 71 -10.62 10.98 25.45
N GLY A 72 -11.53 10.11 25.90
CA GLY A 72 -11.18 8.79 26.45
C GLY A 72 -10.56 7.89 25.38
N ASP A 73 -11.12 7.89 24.17
CA ASP A 73 -10.59 7.11 23.05
C ASP A 73 -9.17 7.55 22.68
N LEU A 74 -8.96 8.87 22.57
CA LEU A 74 -7.67 9.45 22.15
C LEU A 74 -6.60 9.46 23.26
N SER A 75 -7.00 9.25 24.53
CA SER A 75 -6.08 9.04 25.65
C SER A 75 -5.80 7.56 25.94
N SER A 76 -6.58 6.63 25.37
CA SER A 76 -6.37 5.19 25.56
C SER A 76 -5.02 4.69 25.00
N GLY A 77 -4.50 5.36 23.96
CA GLY A 77 -3.32 4.91 23.24
C GLY A 77 -3.54 3.64 22.41
N ALA A 78 -4.77 3.15 22.26
CA ALA A 78 -5.09 1.93 21.53
C ALA A 78 -5.71 2.23 20.15
N LEU A 79 -5.18 1.60 19.11
CA LEU A 79 -5.69 1.70 17.74
C LEU A 79 -5.74 0.32 17.09
N SER A 80 -6.83 0.01 16.41
CA SER A 80 -6.90 -1.13 15.50
C SER A 80 -7.67 -0.78 14.24
N PHE A 81 -7.42 -1.53 13.18
CA PHE A 81 -8.15 -1.41 11.94
C PHE A 81 -8.41 -2.78 11.34
N ARG A 82 -9.45 -2.85 10.51
CA ARG A 82 -9.79 -4.00 9.68
C ARG A 82 -10.03 -3.51 8.27
N VAL A 83 -9.41 -4.16 7.28
CA VAL A 83 -9.68 -3.96 5.86
C VAL A 83 -10.17 -5.28 5.30
N ARG A 84 -11.38 -5.31 4.76
CA ARG A 84 -11.86 -6.43 3.94
C ARG A 84 -11.77 -6.06 2.48
N TYR A 85 -11.25 -6.96 1.66
CA TYR A 85 -11.13 -6.74 0.23
C TYR A 85 -11.35 -8.03 -0.57
N ASP A 86 -11.71 -7.83 -1.83
CA ASP A 86 -11.82 -8.85 -2.86
C ASP A 86 -10.47 -8.98 -3.57
N ASP A 87 -9.81 -10.13 -3.42
CA ASP A 87 -8.49 -10.40 -3.99
C ASP A 87 -8.48 -10.60 -5.51
N SER A 88 -9.67 -10.71 -6.12
CA SER A 88 -9.83 -10.83 -7.58
C SER A 88 -9.98 -9.49 -8.30
N ALA A 89 -10.03 -8.39 -7.55
CA ALA A 89 -10.23 -7.07 -8.13
C ALA A 89 -9.09 -6.71 -9.11
N PRO A 90 -9.43 -6.28 -10.33
CA PRO A 90 -8.42 -5.95 -11.32
C PRO A 90 -7.70 -4.64 -10.97
N ASP A 91 -6.44 -4.58 -11.34
CA ASP A 91 -5.63 -3.38 -11.40
C ASP A 91 -6.28 -2.36 -12.35
N SER A 92 -6.20 -1.10 -11.97
CA SER A 92 -6.67 0.05 -12.75
C SER A 92 -5.57 1.05 -13.08
N ASP A 93 -4.33 0.80 -12.64
CA ASP A 93 -3.19 1.66 -12.94
C ASP A 93 -2.56 1.29 -14.29
N PRO A 94 -2.29 2.26 -15.18
CA PRO A 94 -1.51 2.00 -16.40
C PRO A 94 0.00 1.86 -16.16
N ASP A 95 0.51 2.31 -15.01
CA ASP A 95 1.93 2.19 -14.66
C ASP A 95 2.24 0.74 -14.29
N PHE A 96 3.14 0.15 -15.06
CA PHE A 96 3.56 -1.22 -14.83
C PHE A 96 4.18 -1.46 -13.45
N TYR A 97 4.66 -0.44 -12.73
CA TYR A 97 5.32 -0.52 -11.40
C TYR A 97 4.40 -0.30 -10.20
N VAL A 98 3.12 0.00 -10.46
CA VAL A 98 2.13 0.33 -9.45
C VAL A 98 0.83 -0.37 -9.78
N GLY A 99 0.20 -1.01 -8.80
CA GLY A 99 -1.17 -1.50 -8.93
C GLY A 99 -2.13 -0.69 -8.07
N ARG A 100 -3.25 -0.27 -8.66
CA ARG A 100 -4.34 0.47 -7.97
C ARG A 100 -5.63 -0.34 -7.99
N PHE A 101 -6.09 -0.69 -6.80
CA PHE A 101 -7.20 -1.60 -6.59
C PHE A 101 -8.40 -0.90 -5.94
N ASN A 102 -8.82 0.23 -6.52
CA ASN A 102 -9.82 1.15 -5.94
C ASN A 102 -11.22 0.53 -5.71
N ARG A 103 -11.50 -0.65 -6.27
CA ARG A 103 -12.77 -1.38 -6.10
C ARG A 103 -12.62 -2.68 -5.33
N ALA A 104 -11.42 -3.01 -4.87
CA ALA A 104 -11.16 -4.23 -4.12
C ALA A 104 -11.72 -4.14 -2.71
N VAL A 105 -11.54 -2.99 -2.06
CA VAL A 105 -11.91 -2.82 -0.65
C VAL A 105 -13.43 -2.81 -0.49
N ARG A 106 -13.93 -3.71 0.36
CA ARG A 106 -15.35 -3.90 0.68
C ARG A 106 -15.73 -3.27 2.01
N GLU A 107 -14.78 -3.16 2.94
CA GLU A 107 -15.01 -2.58 4.26
C GLU A 107 -13.69 -2.06 4.84
N ILE A 108 -13.74 -0.91 5.51
CA ILE A 108 -12.70 -0.49 6.43
C ILE A 108 -13.33 -0.11 7.76
N LEU A 109 -12.94 -0.80 8.82
CA LEU A 109 -13.27 -0.42 10.20
C LEU A 109 -12.02 0.15 10.86
N LEU A 110 -12.18 1.28 11.54
CA LEU A 110 -11.16 1.90 12.36
C LEU A 110 -11.66 1.99 13.80
N THR A 111 -10.91 1.44 14.73
CA THR A 111 -11.19 1.50 16.16
C THR A 111 -10.09 2.30 16.86
N VAL A 112 -10.49 3.29 17.65
CA VAL A 112 -9.60 4.05 18.54
C VAL A 112 -10.22 3.98 19.94
N GLY A 113 -9.47 3.46 20.90
CA GLY A 113 -10.02 3.15 22.23
C GLY A 113 -11.24 2.22 22.13
N SER A 114 -12.40 2.74 22.50
CA SER A 114 -13.68 2.02 22.50
C SER A 114 -14.55 2.30 21.27
N THR A 115 -14.27 3.38 20.55
CA THR A 115 -15.08 3.83 19.42
C THR A 115 -14.61 3.18 18.13
N THR A 116 -15.55 2.57 17.40
CA THR A 116 -15.32 2.02 16.05
C THR A 116 -16.13 2.79 15.03
N ILE A 117 -15.50 3.14 13.91
CA ILE A 117 -16.16 3.77 12.77
C ILE A 117 -15.92 2.95 11.50
N ALA A 118 -16.90 2.98 10.60
CA ALA A 118 -16.73 2.53 9.23
C ALA A 118 -16.24 3.70 8.37
N LEU A 119 -15.15 3.49 7.63
CA LEU A 119 -14.68 4.45 6.64
C LEU A 119 -15.30 4.14 5.27
N PRO A 120 -15.64 5.18 4.49
CA PRO A 120 -16.28 5.00 3.18
C PRO A 120 -15.32 4.33 2.19
N VAL A 121 -15.84 3.33 1.48
CA VAL A 121 -15.08 2.57 0.47
C VAL A 121 -15.04 3.30 -0.87
N GLU A 122 -15.94 4.24 -1.13
CA GLU A 122 -15.90 5.11 -2.30
C GLU A 122 -14.70 6.07 -2.28
N HIS A 123 -14.09 6.27 -1.12
CA HIS A 123 -12.94 7.16 -0.92
C HIS A 123 -11.68 6.39 -0.49
N VAL A 124 -11.60 5.12 -0.87
CA VAL A 124 -10.45 4.26 -0.57
C VAL A 124 -9.48 4.19 -1.74
N GLU A 125 -8.20 4.12 -1.40
CA GLU A 125 -7.12 3.81 -2.33
C GLU A 125 -6.32 2.64 -1.73
N LEU A 126 -6.31 1.49 -2.41
CA LEU A 126 -5.39 0.38 -2.14
C LEU A 126 -4.33 0.37 -3.25
N VAL A 127 -3.09 0.65 -2.88
CA VAL A 127 -1.96 0.70 -3.81
C VAL A 127 -0.90 -0.29 -3.40
N VAL A 128 -0.43 -1.05 -4.36
CA VAL A 128 0.78 -1.89 -4.25
C VAL A 128 1.81 -1.35 -5.23
N SER A 129 3.06 -1.24 -4.83
CA SER A 129 4.17 -0.88 -5.73
C SER A 129 5.35 -1.80 -5.50
N ASP A 130 6.07 -2.15 -6.57
CA ASP A 130 7.33 -2.91 -6.52
C ASP A 130 8.58 -2.00 -6.42
N GLY A 131 8.37 -0.68 -6.31
CA GLY A 131 9.43 0.33 -6.26
C GLY A 131 9.99 0.79 -7.62
N GLY A 132 9.66 0.11 -8.72
CA GLY A 132 10.01 0.51 -10.08
C GLY A 132 11.40 0.09 -10.57
N LEU A 133 11.74 0.45 -11.83
CA LEU A 133 13.03 0.15 -12.47
C LEU A 133 14.20 0.75 -11.68
N GLY A 134 14.80 -0.06 -10.82
CA GLY A 134 16.01 0.29 -10.07
C GLY A 134 15.81 0.40 -8.56
N PHE A 135 14.59 0.20 -8.05
CA PHE A 135 14.34 0.15 -6.60
C PHE A 135 13.50 -1.07 -6.19
N PRO A 136 13.90 -2.31 -6.56
CA PRO A 136 13.18 -3.53 -6.17
C PRO A 136 13.10 -3.71 -4.65
N ASP A 137 13.97 -3.03 -3.90
CA ASP A 137 14.03 -3.05 -2.44
C ASP A 137 13.15 -1.92 -1.84
N ARG A 138 12.23 -1.32 -2.61
CA ARG A 138 11.37 -0.19 -2.18
C ARG A 138 9.90 -0.41 -2.47
N GLU A 139 9.48 -1.65 -2.27
CA GLU A 139 8.12 -2.07 -2.46
C GLU A 139 7.22 -1.46 -1.38
N SER A 140 5.94 -1.29 -1.66
CA SER A 140 5.01 -0.77 -0.66
C SER A 140 3.58 -1.25 -0.85
N VAL A 141 2.89 -1.41 0.28
CA VAL A 141 1.44 -1.58 0.35
C VAL A 141 0.88 -0.38 1.08
N ARG A 142 -0.12 0.28 0.49
CA ARG A 142 -0.73 1.49 1.06
C ARG A 142 -2.25 1.39 0.96
N VAL A 143 -2.91 1.54 2.09
CA VAL A 143 -4.36 1.74 2.18
C VAL A 143 -4.61 3.13 2.73
N LYS A 144 -5.42 3.92 2.01
CA LYS A 144 -5.86 5.24 2.47
C LYS A 144 -7.36 5.35 2.35
N SER A 145 -8.00 5.99 3.32
CA SER A 145 -9.41 6.38 3.23
C SER A 145 -9.67 7.62 4.08
N TRP A 146 -10.80 8.29 3.84
CA TRP A 146 -11.22 9.42 4.63
C TRP A 146 -12.73 9.50 4.78
N LEU A 147 -13.18 10.01 5.92
CA LEU A 147 -14.59 10.21 6.26
C LEU A 147 -14.82 11.69 6.60
N ALA A 148 -15.73 12.34 5.89
CA ALA A 148 -16.26 13.64 6.30
C ALA A 148 -17.33 13.45 7.37
N THR A 149 -17.30 14.30 8.39
CA THR A 149 -18.18 14.29 9.55
C THR A 149 -18.64 15.72 9.81
N PRO A 150 -19.73 15.94 10.56
CA PRO A 150 -20.12 17.30 10.95
C PRO A 150 -19.02 18.08 11.68
N SER A 151 -18.13 17.37 12.39
CA SER A 151 -17.05 17.96 13.20
C SER A 151 -15.72 18.14 12.46
N GLY A 152 -15.63 17.68 11.20
CA GLY A 152 -14.40 17.70 10.42
C GLY A 152 -14.16 16.43 9.61
N ILE A 153 -12.91 16.17 9.26
CA ILE A 153 -12.49 15.06 8.40
C ILE A 153 -11.57 14.12 9.19
N VAL A 154 -11.86 12.84 9.10
CA VAL A 154 -10.99 11.74 9.57
C VAL A 154 -10.25 11.19 8.38
N ARG A 155 -8.91 11.14 8.41
CA ARG A 155 -8.10 10.45 7.40
C ARG A 155 -7.32 9.32 8.04
N PHE A 156 -7.42 8.16 7.43
CA PHE A 156 -6.70 6.95 7.82
C PHE A 156 -5.70 6.59 6.72
N SER A 157 -4.50 6.19 7.14
CA SER A 157 -3.51 5.61 6.25
C SER A 157 -2.79 4.47 6.95
N TRP A 158 -2.80 3.30 6.33
CA TRP A 158 -1.93 2.18 6.70
C TRP A 158 -0.93 1.96 5.58
N ILE A 159 0.36 1.90 5.93
CA ILE A 159 1.45 1.77 4.99
C ILE A 159 2.42 0.70 5.51
N GLN A 160 2.84 -0.19 4.61
CA GLN A 160 3.98 -1.08 4.80
C GLN A 160 4.97 -0.84 3.65
N ASN A 161 6.25 -0.68 3.97
CA ASN A 161 7.32 -0.57 2.99
C ASN A 161 8.25 -1.78 3.12
N ASN A 162 8.69 -2.33 2.00
CA ASN A 162 9.90 -3.16 1.96
C ASN A 162 11.09 -2.22 1.79
N GLN A 163 12.15 -2.44 2.57
CA GLN A 163 13.44 -1.77 2.47
C GLN A 163 14.58 -2.81 2.49
N ALA A 164 14.26 -4.09 2.33
CA ALA A 164 15.20 -5.19 2.36
C ALA A 164 15.68 -5.51 0.93
N PRO A 165 16.95 -5.94 0.76
CA PRO A 165 17.51 -6.28 -0.54
C PRO A 165 17.01 -7.60 -1.11
N ASP A 166 15.94 -8.18 -0.55
CA ASP A 166 15.33 -9.36 -1.13
C ASP A 166 14.58 -8.92 -2.38
N ARG A 167 15.23 -9.05 -3.53
CA ARG A 167 14.74 -8.65 -4.87
C ARG A 167 13.50 -9.43 -5.35
N LYS A 168 12.66 -9.88 -4.42
CA LYS A 168 11.44 -10.61 -4.67
C LYS A 168 10.32 -9.60 -4.85
N ASP A 169 10.04 -9.32 -6.12
CA ASP A 169 8.92 -8.50 -6.53
C ASP A 169 7.61 -8.96 -5.84
N LEU A 170 6.94 -8.09 -5.08
CA LEU A 170 5.60 -8.34 -4.48
C LEU A 170 4.56 -8.70 -5.52
N ARG A 171 4.81 -8.23 -6.73
CA ARG A 171 3.98 -8.43 -7.88
C ARG A 171 4.52 -9.57 -8.74
N GLY A 172 5.60 -10.27 -8.37
CA GLY A 172 6.27 -11.27 -9.21
C GLY A 172 7.09 -10.62 -10.33
N ALA A 173 7.95 -11.36 -11.04
CA ALA A 173 8.70 -10.84 -12.21
C ALA A 173 7.85 -9.94 -13.14
N PRO A 174 8.44 -8.96 -13.83
CA PRO A 174 7.73 -8.12 -14.80
C PRO A 174 6.76 -8.91 -15.69
N GLY A 175 5.44 -8.69 -15.50
CA GLY A 175 4.37 -9.38 -16.22
C GLY A 175 3.92 -10.68 -15.54
N SER A 176 4.27 -10.88 -14.27
CA SER A 176 3.97 -12.07 -13.48
C SER A 176 3.40 -11.75 -12.09
N LEU A 177 2.69 -10.63 -11.98
CA LEU A 177 1.40 -10.78 -11.29
C LEU A 177 0.68 -11.78 -12.18
N ALA A 178 0.02 -12.76 -11.59
CA ALA A 178 -0.85 -13.61 -12.40
C ALA A 178 -2.03 -12.75 -12.93
N GLY A 179 -1.81 -11.94 -13.96
CA GLY A 179 -2.72 -10.89 -14.42
C GLY A 179 -2.72 -9.64 -13.55
N ASP A 180 -3.64 -8.71 -13.82
CA ASP A 180 -3.90 -7.48 -13.07
C ASP A 180 -4.41 -7.73 -11.62
N ALA A 181 -3.91 -8.75 -10.93
CA ALA A 181 -4.44 -9.22 -9.65
C ALA A 181 -3.66 -8.68 -8.44
N LEU A 182 -4.31 -8.67 -7.27
CA LEU A 182 -3.65 -8.35 -6.00
C LEU A 182 -2.62 -9.44 -5.62
N PRO A 183 -1.53 -9.07 -4.91
CA PRO A 183 -0.64 -10.07 -4.30
C PRO A 183 -1.36 -10.97 -3.30
N GLU A 184 -0.78 -12.14 -3.04
CA GLU A 184 -1.30 -13.07 -2.04
C GLU A 184 -1.47 -12.40 -0.66
N GLN A 185 -2.54 -12.75 0.07
CA GLN A 185 -2.88 -12.18 1.37
C GLN A 185 -1.71 -12.21 2.38
N SER A 186 -0.91 -13.28 2.36
CA SER A 186 0.21 -13.49 3.28
C SER A 186 1.32 -12.46 3.03
N VAL A 187 1.55 -12.09 1.77
CA VAL A 187 2.52 -11.07 1.34
C VAL A 187 2.03 -9.68 1.74
N LEU A 188 0.74 -9.37 1.57
CA LEU A 188 0.19 -8.07 1.94
C LEU A 188 0.23 -7.80 3.47
N ALA A 189 0.04 -8.82 4.30
CA ALA A 189 0.15 -8.68 5.76
C ALA A 189 1.60 -8.72 6.27
N ASN A 190 2.43 -9.55 5.63
CA ASN A 190 3.79 -9.84 6.06
C ASN A 190 4.82 -9.40 5.03
N LEU A 191 4.64 -8.19 4.48
CA LEU A 191 5.65 -7.57 3.65
C LEU A 191 6.98 -7.61 4.39
N ALA A 192 8.05 -8.05 3.71
CA ALA A 192 9.38 -8.05 4.28
C ALA A 192 9.73 -6.61 4.68
N THR A 193 10.20 -6.42 5.90
CA THR A 193 10.57 -5.09 6.42
C THR A 193 11.94 -5.16 7.05
N SER A 194 12.79 -4.19 6.76
CA SER A 194 14.13 -4.07 7.37
C SER A 194 14.07 -3.46 8.76
N SER A 195 13.00 -2.71 9.05
CA SER A 195 12.81 -1.97 10.28
C SER A 195 11.36 -1.96 10.71
N ARG A 196 11.13 -1.88 12.03
CA ARG A 196 9.80 -1.64 12.58
C ARG A 196 9.16 -0.36 12.06
N PHE A 197 9.96 0.63 11.65
CA PHE A 197 9.47 1.91 11.12
C PHE A 197 8.91 1.80 9.70
N ASP A 198 9.08 0.66 9.05
CA ASP A 198 8.58 0.44 7.70
C ASP A 198 7.10 0.03 7.69
N LYS A 199 6.53 -0.34 8.84
CA LYS A 199 5.09 -0.52 9.03
C LYS A 199 4.56 0.62 9.85
N PHE A 200 3.62 1.40 9.32
CA PHE A 200 3.05 2.50 10.06
C PHE A 200 1.58 2.73 9.77
N VAL A 201 0.89 3.22 10.79
CA VAL A 201 -0.47 3.72 10.70
C VAL A 201 -0.46 5.18 11.07
N VAL A 202 -1.23 5.97 10.30
CA VAL A 202 -1.46 7.38 10.54
C VAL A 202 -2.96 7.62 10.59
N LEU A 203 -3.38 8.36 11.61
CA LEU A 203 -4.73 8.89 11.76
C LEU A 203 -4.65 10.41 11.92
N GLU A 204 -5.36 11.12 11.06
CA GLU A 204 -5.44 12.56 11.08
C GLU A 204 -6.90 13.00 11.29
N LEU A 205 -7.10 13.95 12.20
CA LEU A 205 -8.38 14.62 12.39
C LEU A 205 -8.20 16.10 12.08
N SER A 206 -8.87 16.61 11.06
CA SER A 206 -8.80 18.02 10.63
C SER A 206 -10.18 18.66 10.67
N ALA A 207 -10.25 19.98 10.90
CA ALA A 207 -11.52 20.71 10.79
C ALA A 207 -12.06 20.75 9.34
N SER A 208 -11.17 20.75 8.35
CA SER A 208 -11.52 20.68 6.92
C SER A 208 -10.34 20.11 6.11
N ALA A 209 -10.54 19.95 4.79
CA ALA A 209 -9.54 19.30 3.96
C ALA A 209 -8.26 20.13 3.80
N GLN A 210 -8.37 21.45 3.89
CA GLN A 210 -7.33 22.44 3.61
C GLN A 210 -6.61 22.94 4.87
N VAL A 211 -7.02 22.46 6.05
CA VAL A 211 -6.45 22.87 7.34
C VAL A 211 -5.55 21.77 7.88
N PRO A 212 -4.39 22.11 8.49
CA PRO A 212 -3.56 21.13 9.17
C PRO A 212 -4.34 20.30 10.19
N PRO A 213 -3.93 19.04 10.43
CA PRO A 213 -4.61 18.19 11.39
C PRO A 213 -4.58 18.79 12.80
N LEU A 214 -5.75 18.85 13.42
CA LEU A 214 -5.92 19.17 14.85
C LEU A 214 -5.31 18.05 15.70
N VAL A 215 -5.50 16.81 15.25
CA VAL A 215 -4.94 15.61 15.86
C VAL A 215 -4.20 14.80 14.81
N TYR A 216 -2.98 14.41 15.15
CA TYR A 216 -2.16 13.50 14.37
C TYR A 216 -1.73 12.37 15.29
N LEU A 217 -2.23 11.16 15.04
CA LEU A 217 -1.78 9.94 15.71
C LEU A 217 -0.99 9.12 14.70
N SER A 218 0.19 8.67 15.10
CA SER A 218 0.99 7.78 14.28
C SER A 218 1.70 6.75 15.12
N THR A 219 1.92 5.59 14.53
CA THR A 219 2.66 4.53 15.18
C THR A 219 3.35 3.66 14.15
N SER A 220 4.53 3.15 14.54
CA SER A 220 5.30 2.16 13.78
C SER A 220 5.24 0.76 14.42
N GLN A 221 4.56 0.61 15.57
CA GLN A 221 4.47 -0.66 16.27
C GLN A 221 3.19 -1.39 15.86
N VAL A 222 3.04 -1.61 14.55
CA VAL A 222 1.83 -2.19 13.97
C VAL A 222 2.02 -3.70 13.80
N SER A 223 1.18 -4.48 14.46
CA SER A 223 1.04 -5.91 14.19
C SER A 223 -0.08 -6.11 13.19
N VAL A 224 0.18 -6.84 12.09
CA VAL A 224 -0.79 -7.07 11.02
C VAL A 224 -0.91 -8.56 10.79
N VAL A 225 -2.15 -9.03 10.61
CA VAL A 225 -2.46 -10.41 10.24
C VAL A 225 -3.43 -10.41 9.06
N ALA A 226 -3.23 -11.32 8.12
CA ALA A 226 -4.21 -11.64 7.09
C ALA A 226 -4.95 -12.90 7.49
N ARG A 227 -6.23 -12.98 7.11
CA ARG A 227 -7.10 -14.13 7.29
C ARG A 227 -8.06 -14.21 6.12
N ASP A 228 -8.56 -15.41 5.85
CA ASP A 228 -9.72 -15.50 4.97
C ASP A 228 -10.99 -14.98 5.67
N ALA A 229 -12.03 -14.69 4.89
CA ALA A 229 -13.32 -14.25 5.44
C ALA A 229 -13.99 -15.27 6.40
N LYS A 230 -13.50 -16.51 6.47
CA LYS A 230 -13.95 -17.53 7.44
C LYS A 230 -13.13 -17.53 8.74
N GLY A 231 -12.14 -16.64 8.86
CA GLY A 231 -11.31 -16.46 10.04
C GLY A 231 -10.15 -17.46 10.16
N GLN A 232 -9.85 -18.23 9.11
CA GLN A 232 -8.67 -19.09 9.09
C GLN A 232 -7.43 -18.26 8.68
N PRO A 233 -6.27 -18.46 9.35
CA PRO A 233 -5.01 -17.83 8.97
C PRO A 233 -4.54 -18.27 7.58
#